data_AF-A0A8J7HEC5-F1
#
_entry.id   AF-A0A8J7HEC5-F1
#
_cell.length_a   1.000
_cell.length_b   1.000
_cell.length_c   1.000
_cell.angle_alpha   90.00
_cell.angle_beta   90.00
_cell.angle_gamma   90.00
#
_symmetry.space_group_name_H-M   'P 1'
#
loop_
_entity.id
_entity.type
_entity.pdbx_description
1 polymer ?
#
loop_
_entity_poly.entity_id
_entity_poly.type
_entity_poly.pdbx_seq_one_letter_code
_entity_poly.pdbx_strand_id
1 'polypeptide(L)' 'MSKPKTLPNRERVECPRCHGQTTHRNGYNFRTGGEIIQRWYCQRCDKSFQACK' A
#
# COMPACT_ATOMS: atom_id res chain seq x y z
N MET A 1 26.52 -18.23 3.83
CA MET A 1 26.08 -16.96 3.19
C MET A 1 24.57 -16.92 3.25
N SER A 2 24.01 -16.05 4.09
CA SER A 2 22.57 -16.00 4.35
C SER A 2 21.82 -15.53 3.10
N LYS A 3 20.96 -16.39 2.54
CA LYS A 3 20.00 -16.03 1.49
C LYS A 3 19.29 -14.73 1.89
N PRO A 4 19.19 -13.71 1.04
CA PRO A 4 18.32 -12.59 1.33
C PRO A 4 16.91 -13.15 1.49
N LYS A 5 16.35 -13.02 2.70
CA LYS A 5 14.95 -13.31 2.97
C LYS A 5 14.15 -12.34 2.10
N THR A 6 13.78 -12.76 0.90
CA THR A 6 12.79 -12.09 0.07
C THR A 6 11.51 -12.09 0.89
N LEU A 7 11.26 -10.97 1.59
CA LEU A 7 10.02 -10.75 2.32
C LEU A 7 8.88 -11.03 1.33
N PRO A 8 7.86 -11.82 1.72
CA PRO A 8 6.78 -12.21 0.82
C PRO A 8 6.18 -10.92 0.27
N ASN A 9 6.24 -10.78 -1.06
CA ASN A 9 5.60 -9.80 -1.90
C ASN A 9 4.73 -8.79 -1.12
N ARG A 10 5.38 -7.83 -0.45
CA ARG A 10 4.67 -6.63 0.00
C ARG A 10 4.29 -5.98 -1.30
N GLU A 11 3.03 -6.14 -1.71
CA GLU A 11 2.46 -5.46 -2.88
C GLU A 11 3.01 -4.03 -2.89
N ARG A 12 3.99 -3.78 -3.78
CA ARG A 12 4.64 -2.48 -3.88
C ARG A 12 3.65 -1.62 -4.65
N VAL A 13 2.74 -1.02 -3.92
CA VAL A 13 1.72 -0.15 -4.50
C VAL A 13 2.36 1.20 -4.77
N GLU A 14 2.50 1.55 -6.04
CA GLU A 14 3.00 2.87 -6.40
C GLU A 14 1.97 3.95 -6.06
N CYS A 15 2.43 5.10 -5.57
CA CYS A 15 1.53 6.21 -5.35
C CYS A 15 1.01 6.73 -6.70
N PRO A 16 -0.31 6.79 -6.93
CA PRO A 16 -0.87 7.23 -8.22
C PRO A 16 -0.60 8.72 -8.54
N ARG A 17 -0.04 9.48 -7.59
CA ARG A 17 0.28 10.89 -7.77
C ARG A 17 1.72 11.17 -8.14
N CYS A 18 2.66 10.51 -7.46
CA CYS A 18 4.10 10.76 -7.64
C CYS A 18 4.85 9.55 -8.19
N HIS A 19 4.13 8.45 -8.45
CA HIS A 19 4.68 7.15 -8.86
C HIS A 19 5.80 6.64 -7.93
N GLY A 20 5.84 7.15 -6.70
CA GLY A 20 6.82 6.76 -5.70
C GLY A 20 6.50 5.39 -5.14
N GLN A 21 7.54 4.57 -4.95
CA GLN A 21 7.46 3.27 -4.28
C GLN A 21 7.54 3.37 -2.75
N THR A 22 7.71 4.58 -2.20
CA THR A 22 7.68 4.88 -0.76
C THR A 22 6.25 5.00 -0.24
N THR A 23 5.52 3.90 -0.37
CA THR A 23 4.17 3.74 0.17
C THR A 23 4.16 2.67 1.25
N HIS A 24 3.29 2.83 2.23
CA HIS A 24 3.07 1.82 3.26
C HIS A 24 1.59 1.58 3.47
N ARG A 25 1.24 0.35 3.90
CA ARG A 25 -0.12 0.02 4.28
C ARG A 25 -0.55 0.89 5.46
N ASN A 26 -1.71 1.51 5.31
CA ASN A 26 -2.34 2.36 6.32
C ASN A 26 -3.69 1.76 6.76
N GLY A 27 -3.68 0.49 7.19
CA GLY A 27 -4.87 -0.22 7.67
C GLY A 27 -5.94 -0.52 6.60
N TYR A 28 -7.12 -0.96 7.06
CA TYR A 28 -8.25 -1.32 6.20
C TYR A 28 -9.49 -0.49 6.56
N ASN A 29 -10.32 -0.20 5.55
CA ASN A 29 -11.66 0.32 5.76
C ASN A 29 -12.69 -0.72 5.34
N PHE A 30 -13.80 -0.78 6.08
CA PHE A 30 -14.97 -1.58 5.72
C PHE A 30 -16.02 -0.65 5.11
N ARG A 31 -16.46 -0.93 3.88
CA ARG A 31 -17.61 -0.22 3.28
C ARG A 31 -18.92 -0.92 3.64
N THR A 32 -20.02 -0.18 3.54
CA THR A 32 -21.39 -0.62 3.89
C THR A 32 -21.90 -1.82 3.07
N GLY A 33 -21.14 -2.30 2.08
CA GLY A 33 -21.42 -3.53 1.31
C GLY A 33 -20.57 -4.75 1.70
N GLY A 34 -19.80 -4.69 2.78
CA GLY A 34 -18.87 -5.76 3.19
C GLY A 34 -17.53 -5.75 2.44
N GLU A 35 -17.31 -4.78 1.56
CA GLU A 35 -16.03 -4.62 0.85
C GLU A 35 -14.95 -4.13 1.82
N ILE A 36 -13.82 -4.87 1.84
CA ILE A 36 -12.63 -4.50 2.59
C ILE A 36 -11.68 -3.76 1.65
N ILE A 37 -11.36 -2.52 1.97
CA ILE A 37 -10.45 -1.70 1.17
C ILE A 37 -9.15 -1.49 1.92
N GLN A 38 -8.05 -1.86 1.26
CA GLN A 38 -6.71 -1.55 1.73
C GLN A 38 -6.38 -0.08 1.49
N ARG A 39 -6.09 0.65 2.58
CA ARG A 39 -5.53 2.01 2.48
C ARG A 39 -4.01 1.96 2.40
N TRP A 40 -3.46 2.90 1.65
CA TRP A 40 -2.03 3.13 1.51
C TRP A 40 -1.74 4.58 1.85
N TYR A 41 -0.56 4.84 2.40
CA TYR A 41 -0.06 6.19 2.60
C TYR A 41 1.26 6.33 1.86
N CYS A 42 1.41 7.44 1.12
CA CYS A 42 2.64 7.80 0.45
C CYS A 42 3.37 8.85 1.28
N GLN A 43 4.59 8.53 1.74
CA GLN A 43 5.43 9.46 2.49
C GLN A 43 5.85 10.66 1.64
N ARG A 44 6.10 10.46 0.34
CA ARG A 44 6.55 11.53 -0.55
C ARG A 44 5.47 12.57 -0.82
N CYS A 45 4.21 12.13 -0.93
CA CYS A 45 3.08 13.01 -1.13
C CYS A 45 2.46 13.50 0.18
N ASP A 46 2.88 12.93 1.32
CA ASP A 46 2.24 13.05 2.63
C ASP A 46 0.71 12.84 2.56
N LYS A 47 0.27 11.84 1.78
CA LYS A 47 -1.15 11.62 1.49
C LYS A 47 -1.52 10.14 1.46
N SER A 48 -2.70 9.85 1.99
CA SER A 48 -3.32 8.53 1.85
C SER A 48 -4.08 8.37 0.54
N PHE A 49 -4.14 7.14 0.04
CA PHE A 49 -4.89 6.72 -1.12
C PHE A 49 -5.40 5.29 -0.95
N GLN A 50 -6.33 4.87 -1.79
CA GLN A 50 -6.85 3.50 -1.84
C GLN A 50 -6.35 2.88 -3.15
N ALA A 51 -5.80 1.67 -3.08
CA ALA A 51 -5.52 0.90 -4.29
C ALA A 51 -6.62 -0.16 -4.37
N CYS A 52 -7.50 -0.01 -5.35
CA CYS A 52 -8.43 -1.07 -5.68
C CYS A 52 -7.63 -2.18 -6.38
N LYS A 53 -7.80 -3.43 -5.94
CA LYS A 53 -7.35 -4.59 -6.70
C LYS A 53 -8.25 -4.81 -7.90
#